data_AF-S4PEC7-F1
#
_entry.id   AF-S4PEC7-F1
#
_cell.length_a   1.000
_cell.length_b   1.000
_cell.length_c   1.000
_cell.angle_alpha   90.00
_cell.angle_beta   90.00
_cell.angle_gamma   90.00
#
_symmetry.space_group_name_H-M   'P 1'
#
loop_
_entity.id
_entity.type
_entity.pdbx_description
1 polymer ?
#
loop_
_entity_poly.entity_id
_entity_poly.type
_entity_poly.pdbx_seq_one_letter_code
_entity_poly.pdbx_strand_id
1 'polypeptide(L)'
;MYMSELKQKVKRCRIEKEEAKKQDQLYPPCNISWSEEDGSRVWCTKSSGGVVREWLGVPRQMYTPGQKKPLCVCVNLDKINSSQLKEYKGCPRTSTECFISDN
;
A
#
# COMPACT_ATOMS: atom_id res chain seq x y z
N MET A 1 12.39 29.48 23.39
CA MET A 1 13.19 28.59 22.51
C MET A 1 12.54 27.21 22.34
N TYR A 2 12.22 26.48 23.42
CA TYR A 2 11.54 25.17 23.33
C TYR A 2 10.20 25.17 22.57
N MET A 3 9.32 26.14 22.85
CA MET A 3 7.99 26.19 22.23
C MET A 3 8.01 26.49 20.72
N SER A 4 9.03 27.19 20.21
CA SER A 4 9.19 27.44 18.77
C SER A 4 9.63 26.19 18.02
N GLU A 5 10.56 25.41 18.59
CA GLU A 5 10.99 24.13 18.00
C GLU A 5 9.86 23.11 17.98
N LEU A 6 9.07 23.03 19.07
CA LEU A 6 7.88 22.18 19.12
C LEU A 6 6.89 22.56 18.00
N LYS A 7 6.59 23.85 17.84
CA LYS A 7 5.70 24.33 16.77
C LYS A 7 6.22 23.96 15.38
N GLN A 8 7.53 24.07 15.14
CA GLN A 8 8.14 23.66 13.87
C GLN A 8 8.03 22.15 13.62
N LYS A 9 8.29 21.31 14.64
CA LYS A 9 8.14 19.86 14.54
C LYS A 9 6.68 19.47 14.23
N VAL A 10 5.72 20.04 14.95
CA VAL A 10 4.29 19.80 14.71
C VAL A 10 3.89 20.22 13.29
N LYS A 11 4.36 21.38 12.81
CA LYS A 11 4.10 21.82 11.43
C LYS A 11 4.63 20.82 10.40
N ARG A 12 5.85 20.31 10.60
CA ARG A 12 6.46 19.31 9.73
C ARG A 12 5.66 18.00 9.70
N CYS A 13 5.31 17.46 10.87
CA CYS A 13 4.50 16.25 10.95
C CYS A 13 3.14 16.40 10.25
N ARG A 14 2.53 17.59 10.28
CA ARG A 14 1.27 17.84 9.56
C ARG A 14 1.46 17.78 8.05
N ILE A 15 2.53 18.37 7.53
CA ILE A 15 2.86 18.33 6.09
C ILE A 15 3.13 16.89 5.66
N GLU A 16 4.00 16.17 6.38
CA GLU A 16 4.32 14.76 6.09
C GLU A 16 3.05 13.89 6.11
N LYS A 17 2.13 14.13 7.06
CA LYS A 17 0.85 13.41 7.15
C LYS A 17 -0.06 13.72 5.95
N GLU A 18 -0.08 14.95 5.46
CA GLU A 18 -0.87 15.32 4.28
C GLU A 18 -0.29 14.72 3.00
N GLU A 19 1.03 14.69 2.87
CA GLU A 19 1.73 14.03 1.75
C GLU A 19 1.48 12.52 1.76
N ALA A 20 1.59 11.87 2.92
CA ALA A 20 1.27 10.45 3.08
C ALA A 20 -0.17 10.13 2.67
N LYS A 21 -1.14 10.95 3.09
CA LYS A 21 -2.55 10.77 2.67
C LYS A 21 -2.75 10.88 1.16
N LYS A 22 -2.04 11.79 0.50
CA LYS A 22 -2.10 11.90 -0.97
C LYS A 22 -1.50 10.67 -1.64
N GLN A 23 -0.42 10.13 -1.08
CA GLN A 23 0.16 8.87 -1.55
C GLN A 23 -0.80 7.70 -1.34
N ASP A 24 -1.47 7.59 -0.19
CA ASP A 24 -2.46 6.55 0.07
C ASP A 24 -3.67 6.63 -0.89
N GLN A 25 -4.04 7.82 -1.36
CA GLN A 25 -5.08 7.96 -2.38
C GLN A 25 -4.65 7.43 -3.76
N LEU A 26 -3.36 7.57 -4.09
CA LEU A 26 -2.79 7.07 -5.35
C LEU A 26 -2.50 5.57 -5.28
N TYR A 27 -1.94 5.12 -4.15
CA TYR A 27 -1.50 3.75 -3.89
C TYR A 27 -2.09 3.25 -2.57
N PRO A 28 -3.41 3.00 -2.53
CA PRO A 28 -4.07 2.59 -1.31
C PRO A 28 -3.51 1.27 -0.79
N PRO A 29 -3.20 1.18 0.52
CA PRO A 29 -2.73 -0.06 1.13
C PRO A 29 -3.71 -1.21 0.89
N CYS A 30 -3.19 -2.41 0.67
CA CYS A 30 -4.03 -3.60 0.56
C CYS A 30 -4.46 -4.13 1.93
N ASN A 31 -5.47 -5.00 1.94
CA ASN A 31 -5.80 -5.76 3.14
C ASN A 31 -4.87 -6.98 3.23
N ILE A 32 -4.45 -7.32 4.45
CA ILE A 32 -3.53 -8.41 4.72
C ILE A 32 -4.08 -9.22 5.88
N SER A 33 -4.04 -10.54 5.77
CA SER A 33 -4.29 -11.46 6.87
C SER A 33 -3.20 -12.51 6.91
N TRP A 34 -2.94 -13.04 8.09
CA TRP A 34 -2.03 -14.17 8.26
C TRP A 34 -2.74 -15.24 9.08
N SER A 35 -2.58 -16.49 8.69
CA SER A 35 -3.02 -17.67 9.46
C SER A 35 -1.97 -18.77 9.34
N GLU A 36 -1.98 -19.71 10.28
CA GLU A 36 -1.07 -20.86 10.25
C GLU A 36 -1.39 -21.82 9.09
N GLU A 37 -2.67 -21.93 8.71
CA GLU A 37 -3.17 -22.82 7.67
C GLU A 37 -2.93 -22.27 6.25
N ASP A 38 -3.27 -20.99 6.03
CA ASP A 38 -3.25 -20.37 4.69
C ASP A 38 -2.03 -19.47 4.44
N GLY A 39 -1.20 -19.25 5.46
CA GLY A 39 -0.07 -18.30 5.41
C GLY A 39 -0.54 -16.84 5.27
N SER A 40 0.26 -16.03 4.57
CA SER A 40 -0.01 -14.59 4.35
C SER A 40 -0.95 -14.38 3.17
N ARG A 41 -2.18 -13.92 3.38
CA ARG A 41 -3.13 -13.55 2.32
C ARG A 41 -3.18 -12.04 2.13
N VAL A 42 -3.18 -11.58 0.89
CA VAL A 42 -3.36 -10.17 0.52
C VAL A 42 -4.49 -10.01 -0.48
N TRP A 43 -5.32 -8.98 -0.31
CA TRP A 43 -6.42 -8.73 -1.24
C TRP A 43 -6.79 -7.25 -1.31
N CYS A 44 -7.45 -6.92 -2.40
CA CYS A 44 -8.00 -5.60 -2.66
C CYS A 44 -9.52 -5.67 -2.67
N THR A 45 -10.18 -4.62 -2.19
CA THR A 45 -11.63 -4.44 -2.35
C THR A 45 -11.91 -3.00 -2.78
N LYS A 46 -13.17 -2.60 -2.93
CA LYS A 46 -13.52 -1.17 -3.11
C LYS A 46 -13.15 -0.30 -1.89
N SER A 47 -12.84 -0.91 -0.75
CA SER A 47 -12.34 -0.25 0.45
C SER A 47 -11.13 -1.00 1.00
N SER A 48 -9.93 -0.44 0.81
CA SER A 48 -8.68 -1.01 1.35
C SER A 48 -7.82 0.11 1.91
N GLY A 49 -7.16 -0.15 3.05
CA GLY A 49 -6.27 0.84 3.67
C GLY A 49 -6.96 2.13 4.13
N GLY A 50 -8.27 2.09 4.37
CA GLY A 50 -9.06 3.28 4.74
C GLY A 50 -9.43 4.19 3.58
N VAL A 51 -9.19 3.77 2.32
CA VAL A 51 -9.54 4.51 1.11
C VAL A 51 -10.68 3.80 0.38
N VAL A 52 -11.78 4.51 0.18
CA VAL A 52 -12.94 4.05 -0.59
C VAL A 52 -12.82 4.50 -2.05
N ARG A 53 -13.06 3.58 -2.98
CA ARG A 53 -12.87 3.77 -4.42
C ARG A 53 -13.91 2.99 -5.23
N GLU A 54 -14.16 3.42 -6.46
CA GLU A 54 -15.13 2.78 -7.36
C GLU A 54 -14.62 1.48 -8.03
N TRP A 55 -13.30 1.26 -8.02
CA TRP A 55 -12.65 0.10 -8.62
C TRP A 55 -12.05 -0.81 -7.55
N LEU A 56 -12.06 -2.11 -7.80
CA LEU A 56 -11.63 -3.12 -6.82
C LEU A 56 -10.09 -3.14 -6.71
N GLY A 57 -9.43 -3.32 -7.84
CA GLY A 57 -7.98 -3.31 -7.94
C GLY A 57 -7.34 -4.66 -7.70
N VAL A 58 -6.05 -4.74 -8.03
CA VAL A 58 -5.23 -5.93 -7.81
C VAL A 58 -4.08 -5.60 -6.86
N PRO A 59 -3.71 -6.51 -5.94
CA PRO A 59 -2.59 -6.29 -5.03
C PRO A 59 -1.25 -6.36 -5.77
N ARG A 60 -0.36 -5.42 -5.46
CA ARG A 60 1.00 -5.32 -5.99
C ARG A 60 2.00 -4.93 -4.91
N GLN A 61 3.25 -5.32 -5.12
CA GLN A 61 4.39 -4.97 -4.29
C GLN A 61 5.02 -3.67 -4.81
N MET A 62 4.92 -2.59 -4.05
CA MET A 62 5.55 -1.31 -4.34
C MET A 62 6.90 -1.20 -3.64
N TYR A 63 7.96 -1.00 -4.43
CA TYR A 63 9.32 -0.83 -3.91
C TYR A 63 9.67 0.65 -3.80
N THR A 64 9.76 1.12 -2.57
CA THR A 64 10.14 2.51 -2.27
C THR A 64 11.64 2.56 -1.95
N PRO A 65 12.41 3.48 -2.59
CA PRO A 65 13.81 3.68 -2.25
C PRO A 65 13.99 3.94 -0.74
N GLY A 66 14.94 3.23 -0.12
CA GLY A 66 15.22 3.35 1.32
C GLY A 66 14.36 2.49 2.23
N GLN A 67 13.33 1.80 1.73
CA GLN A 67 12.58 0.81 2.52
C GLN A 67 13.06 -0.61 2.27
N LYS A 68 13.24 -1.38 3.35
CA LYS A 68 13.71 -2.78 3.29
C LYS A 68 12.64 -3.75 2.78
N LYS A 69 11.37 -3.45 3.07
CA LYS A 69 10.24 -4.31 2.70
C LYS A 69 9.37 -3.57 1.68
N PRO A 70 8.89 -4.26 0.63
CA PRO A 70 7.92 -3.67 -0.29
C PRO A 70 6.59 -3.44 0.42
N LEU A 71 5.90 -2.37 0.04
CA LEU A 71 4.55 -2.06 0.51
C LEU A 71 3.53 -2.79 -0.36
N CYS A 72 2.48 -3.33 0.26
CA CYS A 72 1.37 -3.90 -0.49
C CYS A 72 0.36 -2.80 -0.84
N VAL A 73 0.12 -2.60 -2.13
CA VAL A 73 -0.77 -1.55 -2.64
C VAL A 73 -1.77 -2.12 -3.63
N CYS A 74 -2.97 -1.55 -3.66
CA CYS A 74 -3.99 -1.88 -4.63
C CYS A 74 -3.87 -0.96 -5.84
N VAL A 75 -3.81 -1.53 -7.03
CA VAL A 75 -3.68 -0.76 -8.27
C VAL A 75 -4.76 -1.12 -9.28
N ASN A 76 -5.11 -0.15 -10.11
CA ASN A 76 -5.94 -0.38 -11.26
C ASN A 76 -5.04 -0.68 -12.46
N LEU A 77 -5.15 -1.90 -13.01
CA LEU A 77 -4.35 -2.38 -14.14
C LEU A 77 -4.44 -1.45 -15.37
N ASP A 78 -5.58 -0.79 -15.57
CA ASP A 78 -5.81 0.06 -16.74
C ASP A 78 -5.19 1.46 -16.60
N LYS A 79 -4.92 1.89 -15.35
CA LYS A 79 -4.52 3.27 -15.06
C LYS A 79 -3.06 3.43 -14.68
N ILE A 80 -2.40 2.36 -14.22
CA ILE A 80 -1.08 2.48 -13.59
C ILE A 80 -0.14 1.39 -14.12
N ASN A 81 0.85 1.83 -14.89
CA ASN A 81 2.03 1.03 -15.21
C ASN A 81 3.27 1.77 -14.68
N SER A 82 3.65 1.45 -13.44
CA SER A 82 4.84 2.01 -12.80
C SER A 82 5.88 0.91 -12.64
N SER A 83 7.13 1.22 -13.02
CA SER A 83 8.28 0.30 -12.89
C SER A 83 8.61 -0.09 -11.44
N GLN A 84 8.03 0.62 -10.47
CA GLN A 84 8.20 0.38 -9.03
C GLN A 84 7.23 -0.68 -8.48
N LEU A 85 6.28 -1.15 -9.29
CA LEU A 85 5.27 -2.14 -8.89
C LEU A 85 5.65 -3.52 -9.44
N LYS A 86 5.62 -4.53 -8.57
CA LYS A 86 5.80 -5.95 -8.96
C LYS A 86 4.62 -6.80 -8.55
N GLU A 87 4.43 -7.87 -9.30
CA GLU A 87 3.44 -8.90 -9.03
C GLU A 87 3.93 -9.83 -7.90
N TYR A 88 2.98 -10.34 -7.11
CA TYR A 88 3.29 -11.40 -6.14
C TYR A 88 3.62 -12.70 -6.86
N LYS A 89 4.59 -13.46 -6.34
CA LYS A 89 4.94 -14.78 -6.87
C LYS A 89 3.71 -15.69 -6.82
N GLY A 90 3.41 -16.36 -7.93
CA GLY A 90 2.28 -17.30 -8.02
C GLY A 90 0.90 -16.64 -8.05
N CYS A 91 0.81 -15.30 -8.10
CA CYS A 91 -0.47 -14.61 -8.19
C CYS A 91 -0.80 -14.18 -9.63
N PRO A 92 -1.98 -14.51 -10.16
CA PRO A 92 -2.40 -14.04 -11.47
C PRO A 92 -2.46 -12.52 -11.57
N ARG A 93 -2.18 -11.98 -12.77
CA ARG A 93 -2.19 -10.53 -13.02
C ARG A 93 -3.51 -9.87 -12.66
N THR A 94 -4.63 -10.54 -12.93
CA THR A 94 -5.98 -10.02 -12.71
C THR A 94 -6.56 -10.42 -11.36
N SER A 95 -5.83 -11.17 -10.55
CA SER A 95 -6.36 -11.66 -9.28
C SER A 95 -6.53 -10.52 -8.30
N THR A 96 -7.69 -10.50 -7.64
CA THR A 96 -8.03 -9.53 -6.59
C THR A 96 -7.55 -9.97 -5.22
N GLU A 97 -7.16 -11.25 -5.09
CA GLU A 97 -6.61 -11.87 -3.90
C GLU A 97 -5.40 -12.75 -4.24
N CYS A 98 -4.41 -12.78 -3.37
CA CYS A 98 -3.22 -13.60 -3.50
C CYS A 98 -2.88 -14.23 -2.15
N PHE A 99 -2.48 -15.49 -2.19
CA PHE A 99 -1.84 -16.18 -1.06
C PHE A 99 -0.33 -16.14 -1.28
N ILE A 100 0.38 -15.59 -0.29
CA ILE A 100 1.82 -15.43 -0.27
C ILE A 100 2.36 -16.59 0.55
N SER A 101 2.92 -17.56 -0.15
CA SER A 101 3.78 -18.57 0.44
C SER A 101 5.17 -17.97 0.65
N ASP A 102 5.51 -17.68 1.92
CA ASP A 102 6.88 -17.39 2.32
C ASP A 102 7.69 -18.69 2.21
N ASN A 103 8.42 -18.87 1.11
CA ASN A 103 9.40 -19.94 0.95
C ASN A 103 10.79 -19.33 0.74
#